data_AF-A0A0E2PZY3-F1
#
_entry.id   AF-A0A0E2PZY3-F1
#
_cell.length_a   1.000
_cell.length_b   1.000
_cell.length_c   1.000
_cell.angle_alpha   90.00
_cell.angle_beta   90.00
_cell.angle_gamma   90.00
#
_symmetry.space_group_name_H-M   'P 1'
#
loop_
_entity.id
_entity.type
_entity.pdbx_description
1 polymer ?
#
loop_
_entity_poly.entity_id
_entity_poly.type
_entity_poly.pdbx_seq_one_letter_code
_entity_poly.pdbx_strand_id
1 'polypeptide(L)'
;MSNAALVSEVLLLYFSNRLVPTKYLYLGLAVQVLLIFWLAFLFDNLSSLALLVGFMPICIAEEITYQYPKRYFVMTALYGLCVLGFGLLQDGLDFFNFILLAEAVAMIALLSIYYYQMIYRQAFQAQYLQEVNEELNQAYAQVEEVTTKAVKQTLARDLHDSLTQDLIGINMHLSAMKVLLDNEDYQKLAQTLEKNTTFHQRIH
;
A
#
# COMPACT_ATOMS: atom_id res chain seq x y z
N MET A 1 -39.94 -22.45 -3.91
CA MET A 1 -39.31 -22.06 -5.18
C MET A 1 -38.50 -20.76 -5.06
N SER A 2 -38.87 -19.82 -4.18
CA SER A 2 -38.13 -18.57 -3.90
C SER A 2 -36.65 -18.74 -3.45
N ASN A 3 -36.35 -19.64 -2.51
CA ASN A 3 -34.98 -19.74 -1.95
C ASN A 3 -33.93 -20.24 -2.95
N ALA A 4 -34.30 -21.12 -3.88
CA ALA A 4 -33.36 -21.64 -4.88
C ALA A 4 -32.97 -20.57 -5.90
N ALA A 5 -33.88 -19.64 -6.19
CA ALA A 5 -33.66 -18.55 -7.12
C ALA A 5 -32.76 -17.47 -6.51
N LEU A 6 -33.00 -17.12 -5.24
CA LEU A 6 -32.10 -16.25 -4.46
C LEU A 6 -30.69 -16.83 -4.33
N VAL A 7 -30.57 -18.12 -4.06
CA VAL A 7 -29.25 -18.79 -3.98
C VAL A 7 -28.59 -18.83 -5.36
N SER A 8 -29.33 -19.07 -6.44
CA SER A 8 -28.80 -19.01 -7.80
C SER A 8 -28.31 -17.61 -8.18
N GLU A 9 -28.97 -16.55 -7.71
CA GLU A 9 -28.57 -15.18 -7.95
C GLU A 9 -27.34 -14.78 -7.13
N VAL A 10 -27.28 -15.16 -5.85
CA VAL A 10 -26.06 -14.97 -5.04
C VAL A 10 -24.86 -15.71 -5.63
N LEU A 11 -25.08 -16.92 -6.17
CA LEU A 11 -24.04 -17.68 -6.86
C LEU A 11 -23.63 -17.03 -8.19
N LEU A 12 -24.58 -16.48 -8.95
CA LEU A 12 -24.29 -15.74 -10.18
C LEU A 12 -23.55 -14.43 -9.92
N LEU A 13 -23.90 -13.68 -8.87
CA LEU A 13 -23.20 -12.47 -8.43
C LEU A 13 -21.77 -12.80 -8.01
N TYR A 14 -21.60 -13.86 -7.22
CA TYR A 14 -20.28 -14.33 -6.81
C TYR A 14 -19.42 -14.79 -8.00
N PHE A 15 -20.02 -15.41 -9.01
CA PHE A 15 -19.30 -15.88 -10.21
C PHE A 15 -19.09 -14.79 -11.27
N SER A 16 -20.01 -13.84 -11.41
CA SER A 16 -19.93 -12.72 -12.38
C SER A 16 -18.70 -11.86 -12.11
N ASN A 17 -18.47 -11.51 -10.84
CA ASN A 17 -17.31 -10.74 -10.42
C ASN A 17 -15.97 -11.49 -10.62
N ARG A 18 -16.00 -12.81 -10.81
CA ARG A 18 -14.79 -13.65 -11.00
C ARG A 18 -14.52 -14.03 -12.45
N LEU A 19 -15.54 -14.07 -13.32
CA LEU A 19 -15.44 -14.59 -14.68
C LEU A 19 -15.50 -13.52 -15.78
N VAL A 20 -16.05 -12.34 -15.53
CA VAL A 20 -16.28 -11.35 -16.60
C VAL A 20 -15.02 -10.49 -16.81
N PRO A 21 -14.34 -10.57 -17.96
CA PRO A 21 -13.23 -9.66 -18.27
C PRO A 21 -13.75 -8.23 -18.45
N THR A 22 -12.94 -7.24 -18.07
CA THR A 22 -13.27 -5.80 -18.04
C THR A 22 -13.92 -5.24 -19.33
N LYS A 23 -13.73 -5.89 -20.47
CA LYS A 23 -14.35 -5.51 -21.76
C LYS A 23 -15.85 -5.79 -21.84
N TYR A 24 -16.38 -6.77 -21.11
CA TYR A 24 -17.81 -7.14 -21.12
C TYR A 24 -18.54 -6.73 -19.84
N LEU A 25 -17.96 -5.81 -19.07
CA LEU A 25 -18.49 -5.39 -17.77
C LEU A 25 -19.94 -4.87 -17.85
N TYR A 26 -20.18 -3.94 -18.78
CA TYR A 26 -21.52 -3.36 -18.96
C TYR A 26 -22.55 -4.40 -19.42
N LEU A 27 -22.12 -5.43 -20.17
CA LEU A 27 -22.98 -6.54 -20.57
C LEU A 27 -23.30 -7.44 -19.37
N GLY A 28 -22.31 -7.77 -18.53
CA GLY A 28 -22.52 -8.54 -17.31
C GLY A 28 -23.47 -7.83 -16.34
N LEU A 29 -23.25 -6.54 -16.12
CA LEU A 29 -24.09 -5.72 -15.24
C LEU A 29 -25.51 -5.57 -15.81
N ALA A 30 -25.66 -5.40 -17.12
CA ALA A 30 -26.98 -5.38 -17.77
C ALA A 30 -27.73 -6.71 -17.61
N VAL A 31 -27.04 -7.85 -17.78
CA VAL A 31 -27.65 -9.18 -17.57
C VAL A 31 -28.06 -9.37 -16.12
N GLN A 32 -27.23 -8.94 -15.17
CA GLN A 32 -27.53 -8.99 -13.74
C GLN A 32 -28.75 -8.15 -13.38
N VAL A 33 -28.83 -6.90 -13.86
CA VAL A 33 -30.00 -6.05 -13.65
C VAL A 33 -31.26 -6.70 -14.24
N LEU A 34 -31.18 -7.27 -15.46
CA LEU A 34 -32.31 -7.97 -16.06
C LEU A 34 -32.78 -9.18 -15.23
N LEU A 35 -31.85 -9.95 -14.66
CA LEU A 35 -32.17 -11.09 -13.80
C LEU A 35 -32.83 -10.64 -12.48
N ILE A 36 -32.30 -9.59 -11.85
CA ILE A 36 -32.88 -9.02 -10.63
C ILE A 36 -34.31 -8.56 -10.89
N PHE A 37 -34.55 -7.87 -12.02
CA PHE A 37 -35.90 -7.45 -12.42
C PHE A 37 -36.82 -8.64 -12.74
N TRP A 38 -36.30 -9.69 -13.38
CA TRP A 38 -37.06 -10.91 -13.64
C TRP A 38 -37.48 -11.61 -12.34
N LEU A 39 -36.59 -11.61 -11.33
CA LEU A 39 -36.89 -12.13 -10.00
C LEU A 39 -37.89 -11.25 -9.24
N ALA A 40 -37.73 -9.94 -9.32
CA ALA A 40 -38.66 -8.99 -8.72
C ALA A 40 -40.10 -9.17 -9.24
N PHE A 41 -40.27 -9.61 -10.50
CA PHE A 41 -41.58 -9.90 -11.07
C PHE A 41 -42.23 -11.19 -10.52
N LEU A 42 -41.45 -12.12 -9.97
CA LEU A 42 -41.94 -13.38 -9.39
C LEU A 42 -42.41 -13.25 -7.94
N PHE A 43 -42.08 -12.15 -7.27
CA PHE A 43 -42.44 -11.90 -5.86
C PHE A 43 -43.63 -10.97 -5.71
N ASP A 44 -44.35 -11.09 -4.59
CA ASP A 44 -45.41 -10.16 -4.22
C ASP A 44 -44.90 -8.71 -4.14
N ASN A 45 -45.79 -7.78 -4.45
CA ASN A 45 -45.51 -6.37 -4.69
C ASN A 45 -44.58 -5.68 -3.67
N LEU A 46 -44.81 -5.87 -2.37
CA LEU A 46 -43.99 -5.24 -1.31
C LEU A 46 -42.59 -5.87 -1.20
N SER A 47 -42.50 -7.19 -1.32
CA SER A 47 -41.25 -7.95 -1.24
C SER A 47 -40.35 -7.69 -2.44
N SER A 48 -40.95 -7.45 -3.60
CA SER A 48 -40.29 -7.09 -4.85
C SER A 48 -39.49 -5.78 -4.75
N LEU A 49 -40.09 -4.72 -4.20
CA LEU A 49 -39.43 -3.42 -4.01
C LEU A 49 -38.28 -3.51 -3.00
N ALA A 50 -38.48 -4.23 -1.89
CA ALA A 50 -37.44 -4.43 -0.89
C ALA A 50 -36.21 -5.14 -1.48
N LEU A 51 -36.43 -6.13 -2.36
CA LEU A 51 -35.37 -6.82 -3.08
C LEU A 51 -34.61 -5.85 -4.00
N LEU A 52 -35.31 -5.10 -4.85
CA LEU A 52 -34.70 -4.15 -5.78
C LEU A 52 -33.86 -3.08 -5.07
N VAL A 53 -34.38 -2.53 -3.97
CA VAL A 53 -33.65 -1.53 -3.17
C VAL A 53 -32.43 -2.18 -2.48
N GLY A 54 -32.56 -3.41 -2.00
CA GLY A 54 -31.49 -4.15 -1.32
C GLY A 54 -30.30 -4.49 -2.22
N PHE A 55 -30.50 -4.67 -3.53
CA PHE A 55 -29.41 -4.96 -4.49
C PHE A 55 -28.70 -3.70 -5.02
N MET A 56 -29.19 -2.51 -4.67
CA MET A 56 -28.62 -1.24 -5.12
C MET A 56 -27.17 -1.01 -4.66
N PRO A 57 -26.79 -1.29 -3.39
CA PRO A 57 -25.41 -1.17 -2.92
C PRO A 57 -24.43 -2.08 -3.66
N ILE A 58 -24.87 -3.26 -4.11
CA ILE A 58 -24.04 -4.22 -4.84
C ILE A 58 -23.69 -3.67 -6.22
N CYS A 59 -24.69 -3.13 -6.94
CA CYS A 59 -24.46 -2.49 -8.24
C CYS A 59 -23.48 -1.30 -8.12
N ILE A 60 -23.60 -0.52 -7.06
CA ILE A 60 -22.68 0.60 -6.76
C ILE A 60 -21.26 0.11 -6.49
N ALA A 61 -21.12 -0.95 -5.69
CA ALA A 61 -19.82 -1.53 -5.34
C ALA A 61 -19.07 -2.03 -6.58
N GLU A 62 -19.80 -2.68 -7.51
CA GLU A 62 -19.25 -3.12 -8.79
C GLU A 62 -18.85 -1.92 -9.65
N GLU A 63 -19.73 -0.92 -9.83
CA GLU A 63 -19.43 0.26 -10.64
C GLU A 63 -18.17 1.00 -10.14
N ILE A 64 -18.00 1.14 -8.82
CA ILE A 64 -16.83 1.79 -8.21
C ILE A 64 -15.56 0.96 -8.40
N THR A 65 -15.61 -0.34 -8.15
CA THR A 65 -14.45 -1.25 -8.29
C THR A 65 -13.84 -1.18 -9.69
N TYR A 66 -14.69 -1.11 -10.72
CA TYR A 66 -14.25 -1.23 -12.11
C TYR A 66 -14.02 0.11 -12.82
N GLN A 67 -14.72 1.19 -12.44
CA GLN A 67 -14.57 2.49 -13.10
C GLN A 67 -13.60 3.44 -12.40
N TYR A 68 -12.99 3.07 -11.28
CA TYR A 68 -12.02 3.93 -10.60
C TYR A 68 -10.88 4.34 -11.56
N PRO A 69 -10.60 5.64 -11.79
CA PRO A 69 -11.06 6.82 -11.04
C PRO A 69 -12.20 7.65 -11.69
N LYS A 70 -12.82 7.20 -12.79
CA LYS A 70 -13.90 7.91 -13.48
C LYS A 70 -15.18 7.89 -12.62
N ARG A 71 -15.83 9.05 -12.44
CA ARG A 71 -16.98 9.27 -11.53
C ARG A 71 -18.34 9.21 -12.23
N TYR A 72 -18.49 8.38 -13.26
CA TYR A 72 -19.75 8.30 -14.00
C TYR A 72 -20.63 7.20 -13.41
N PHE A 73 -21.63 7.57 -12.61
CA PHE A 73 -22.61 6.65 -12.01
C PHE A 73 -23.82 6.43 -12.92
N VAL A 74 -23.58 6.16 -14.21
CA VAL A 74 -24.65 6.10 -15.22
C VAL A 74 -25.50 4.85 -15.02
N MET A 75 -24.90 3.71 -14.67
CA MET A 75 -25.64 2.47 -14.45
C MET A 75 -26.41 2.51 -13.13
N THR A 76 -25.82 3.04 -12.07
CA THR A 76 -26.52 3.27 -10.80
C THR A 76 -27.73 4.20 -10.98
N ALA A 77 -27.58 5.29 -11.75
CA ALA A 77 -28.67 6.21 -12.03
C ALA A 77 -29.79 5.55 -12.85
N LEU A 78 -29.43 4.77 -13.87
CA LEU A 78 -30.39 4.02 -14.69
C LEU A 78 -31.14 2.97 -13.86
N TYR A 79 -30.42 2.23 -13.02
CA TYR A 79 -31.01 1.26 -12.09
C TYR A 79 -32.00 1.94 -11.13
N GLY A 80 -31.60 3.03 -10.50
CA GLY A 80 -32.48 3.80 -9.62
C GLY A 80 -33.75 4.28 -10.33
N LEU A 81 -33.63 4.76 -11.57
CA LEU A 81 -34.77 5.17 -12.38
C LEU A 81 -35.69 3.98 -12.70
N CYS A 82 -35.13 2.81 -13.03
CA CYS A 82 -35.91 1.59 -13.22
C CYS A 82 -36.67 1.16 -11.96
N VAL A 83 -36.06 1.27 -10.76
CA VAL A 83 -36.73 0.97 -9.48
C VAL A 83 -37.89 1.94 -9.22
N LEU A 84 -37.69 3.24 -9.44
CA LEU A 84 -38.75 4.24 -9.30
C LEU A 84 -39.88 4.02 -10.32
N GLY A 85 -39.53 3.70 -11.57
CA GLY A 85 -40.49 3.37 -12.62
C GLY A 85 -41.31 2.12 -12.27
N PHE A 86 -40.68 1.10 -11.70
CA PHE A 86 -41.37 -0.10 -11.22
C PHE A 86 -42.35 0.22 -10.08
N GLY A 87 -41.96 1.11 -9.15
CA GLY A 87 -42.87 1.60 -8.11
C GLY A 87 -44.09 2.34 -8.66
N LEU A 88 -43.96 3.11 -9.75
CA LEU A 88 -45.10 3.81 -10.36
C LEU A 88 -46.09 2.88 -11.06
N LEU A 89 -45.61 1.74 -11.56
CA LEU A 89 -46.44 0.75 -12.25
C LEU A 89 -47.21 -0.16 -11.29
N GLN A 90 -46.94 -0.07 -9.99
CA GLN A 90 -47.54 -0.94 -8.99
C GLN A 90 -48.86 -0.36 -8.48
N ASP A 91 -49.96 -1.01 -8.86
CA ASP A 91 -51.30 -0.64 -8.40
C ASP A 91 -51.39 -0.74 -6.87
N GLY A 92 -51.60 0.40 -6.20
CA GLY A 92 -51.78 0.49 -4.74
C GLY A 92 -50.74 1.30 -3.98
N LEU A 93 -49.73 1.89 -4.65
CA LEU A 93 -48.82 2.83 -4.00
C LEU A 93 -49.42 4.24 -3.94
N ASP A 94 -49.79 4.66 -2.74
CA ASP A 94 -50.12 6.05 -2.45
C ASP A 94 -48.92 6.97 -2.72
N PHE A 95 -49.21 8.23 -3.07
CA PHE A 95 -48.19 9.26 -3.33
C PHE A 95 -47.18 9.41 -2.18
N PHE A 96 -47.62 9.24 -0.93
CA PHE A 96 -46.74 9.25 0.25
C PHE A 96 -45.76 8.07 0.28
N ASN A 97 -46.22 6.87 -0.07
CA ASN A 97 -45.35 5.69 -0.12
C ASN A 97 -44.34 5.78 -1.28
N PHE A 98 -44.73 6.41 -2.39
CA PHE A 98 -43.82 6.70 -3.49
C PHE A 98 -42.70 7.69 -3.09
N ILE A 99 -43.04 8.76 -2.36
CA ILE A 99 -42.04 9.69 -1.83
C ILE A 99 -41.07 8.97 -0.89
N LEU A 100 -41.59 8.12 0.01
CA LEU A 100 -40.77 7.35 0.93
C LEU A 100 -39.82 6.39 0.18
N LEU A 101 -40.29 5.74 -0.88
CA LEU A 101 -39.46 4.91 -1.75
C LEU A 101 -38.35 5.73 -2.42
N ALA A 102 -38.67 6.91 -2.96
CA ALA A 102 -37.69 7.79 -3.59
C ALA A 102 -36.63 8.28 -2.60
N GLU A 103 -37.04 8.63 -1.39
CA GLU A 103 -36.14 8.99 -0.30
C GLU A 103 -35.23 7.82 0.08
N ALA A 104 -35.78 6.61 0.24
CA ALA A 104 -35.01 5.42 0.59
C ALA A 104 -33.97 5.07 -0.49
N VAL A 105 -34.35 5.11 -1.78
CA VAL A 105 -33.44 4.87 -2.90
C VAL A 105 -32.32 5.92 -2.90
N ALA A 106 -32.65 7.20 -2.73
CA ALA A 106 -31.67 8.27 -2.70
C ALA A 106 -30.70 8.13 -1.51
N MET A 107 -31.22 7.82 -0.32
CA MET A 107 -30.41 7.66 0.89
C MET A 107 -29.45 6.48 0.77
N ILE A 108 -29.93 5.32 0.32
CA ILE A 108 -29.12 4.11 0.14
C ILE A 108 -28.07 4.33 -0.95
N ALA A 109 -28.43 5.00 -2.06
CA ALA A 109 -27.48 5.35 -3.11
C ALA A 109 -26.35 6.24 -2.57
N LEU A 110 -26.70 7.33 -1.89
CA LEU A 110 -25.73 8.30 -1.38
C LEU A 110 -24.81 7.68 -0.32
N LEU A 111 -25.37 6.93 0.64
CA LEU A 111 -24.59 6.24 1.66
C LEU A 111 -23.64 5.23 1.03
N SER A 112 -24.15 4.39 0.13
CA SER A 112 -23.33 3.36 -0.52
C SER A 112 -22.19 4.00 -1.32
N ILE A 113 -22.47 5.03 -2.13
CA ILE A 113 -21.44 5.74 -2.90
C ILE A 113 -20.40 6.35 -1.96
N TYR A 114 -20.81 7.02 -0.89
CA TYR A 114 -19.90 7.66 0.06
C TYR A 114 -18.97 6.65 0.75
N TYR A 115 -19.54 5.58 1.34
CA TYR A 115 -18.76 4.58 2.05
C TYR A 115 -17.84 3.79 1.13
N TYR A 116 -18.33 3.32 -0.02
CA TYR A 116 -17.48 2.58 -0.96
C TYR A 116 -16.36 3.43 -1.53
N GLN A 117 -16.61 4.71 -1.86
CA GLN A 117 -15.53 5.60 -2.29
C GLN A 117 -14.49 5.81 -1.18
N MET A 118 -14.92 5.98 0.06
CA MET A 118 -14.03 6.15 1.20
C MET A 118 -13.15 4.90 1.40
N ILE A 119 -13.76 3.73 1.45
CA ILE A 119 -13.06 2.44 1.64
C ILE A 119 -12.07 2.21 0.51
N TYR A 120 -12.49 2.42 -0.74
CA TYR A 120 -11.61 2.19 -1.90
C TYR A 120 -10.42 3.14 -1.92
N ARG A 121 -10.62 4.42 -1.56
CA ARG A 121 -9.53 5.39 -1.41
C ARG A 121 -8.56 4.98 -0.30
N GLN A 122 -9.07 4.54 0.85
CA GLN A 122 -8.23 4.08 1.95
C GLN A 122 -7.42 2.84 1.56
N ALA A 123 -8.04 1.89 0.87
CA ALA A 123 -7.37 0.69 0.38
C ALA A 123 -6.25 1.04 -0.61
N PHE A 124 -6.52 1.94 -1.57
CA PHE A 124 -5.52 2.39 -2.54
C PHE A 124 -4.36 3.13 -1.86
N GLN A 125 -4.64 4.01 -0.89
CA GLN A 125 -3.61 4.72 -0.13
C GLN A 125 -2.75 3.77 0.71
N ALA A 126 -3.35 2.75 1.31
CA ALA A 126 -2.61 1.74 2.08
C ALA A 126 -1.67 0.93 1.19
N GLN A 127 -2.13 0.51 0.00
CA GLN A 127 -1.29 -0.19 -0.98
C GLN A 127 -0.13 0.68 -1.44
N TYR A 128 -0.40 1.93 -1.81
CA TYR A 128 0.63 2.88 -2.22
C TYR A 128 1.66 3.13 -1.11
N LEU A 129 1.21 3.29 0.14
CA LEU A 129 2.11 3.49 1.28
C LEU A 129 2.99 2.26 1.54
N GLN A 130 2.43 1.06 1.37
CA GLN A 130 3.18 -0.19 1.50
C GLN A 130 4.28 -0.29 0.42
N GLU A 131 3.95 0.00 -0.83
CA GLU A 131 4.90 0.00 -1.95
C GLU A 131 6.04 1.01 -1.70
N VAL A 132 5.70 2.24 -1.30
CA VAL A 132 6.70 3.27 -0.94
C VAL A 132 7.57 2.84 0.25
N ASN A 133 7.00 2.15 1.25
CA ASN A 133 7.77 1.65 2.39
C ASN A 133 8.74 0.54 1.97
N GLU A 134 8.31 -0.36 1.09
CA GLU A 134 9.16 -1.41 0.52
C GLU A 134 10.31 -0.82 -0.30
N GLU A 135 10.05 0.17 -1.16
CA GLU A 135 11.10 0.89 -1.89
C GLU A 135 12.09 1.59 -0.95
N LEU A 136 11.59 2.24 0.10
CA LEU A 136 12.43 2.93 1.07
C LEU A 136 13.33 1.94 1.85
N ASN A 137 12.78 0.79 2.24
CA ASN A 137 13.56 -0.26 2.91
C ASN A 137 14.66 -0.82 1.99
N GLN A 138 14.36 -1.00 0.70
CA GLN A 138 15.37 -1.42 -0.28
C GLN A 138 16.48 -0.37 -0.44
N ALA A 139 16.12 0.91 -0.54
CA ALA A 139 17.08 2.01 -0.62
C ALA A 139 17.97 2.10 0.63
N TYR A 140 17.40 1.96 1.83
CA TYR A 140 18.17 1.93 3.08
C TYR A 140 19.14 0.76 3.14
N ALA A 141 18.71 -0.44 2.75
CA ALA A 141 19.59 -1.61 2.71
C ALA A 141 20.77 -1.40 1.76
N GLN A 142 20.54 -0.76 0.60
CA GLN A 142 21.59 -0.45 -0.37
C GLN A 142 22.59 0.58 0.18
N VAL A 143 22.10 1.63 0.85
CA VAL A 143 22.96 2.62 1.51
C VAL A 143 23.77 1.99 2.63
N GLU A 144 23.16 1.14 3.46
CA GLU A 144 23.85 0.45 4.55
C GLU A 144 24.98 -0.45 4.01
N GLU A 145 24.74 -1.20 2.94
CA GLU A 145 25.75 -2.08 2.35
C GLU A 145 26.95 -1.28 1.80
N VAL A 146 26.69 -0.19 1.07
CA VAL A 146 27.72 0.67 0.49
C VAL A 146 28.49 1.42 1.58
N THR A 147 27.78 1.96 2.57
CA THR A 147 28.38 2.72 3.67
C THR A 147 29.20 1.81 4.57
N THR A 148 28.74 0.60 4.87
CA THR A 148 29.49 -0.37 5.68
C THR A 148 30.81 -0.76 4.99
N LYS A 149 30.78 -0.99 3.68
CA LYS A 149 31.99 -1.28 2.90
C LYS A 149 32.95 -0.09 2.86
N ALA A 150 32.43 1.11 2.61
CA ALA A 150 33.22 2.34 2.57
C ALA A 150 33.86 2.67 3.93
N VAL A 151 33.10 2.55 5.02
CA VAL A 151 33.59 2.75 6.39
C VAL A 151 34.64 1.70 6.73
N LYS A 152 34.41 0.41 6.41
CA LYS A 152 35.40 -0.66 6.67
C LYS A 152 36.70 -0.42 5.89
N GLN A 153 36.63 0.01 4.64
CA GLN A 153 37.80 0.29 3.82
C GLN A 153 38.54 1.54 4.29
N THR A 154 37.81 2.59 4.68
CA THR A 154 38.39 3.80 5.26
C THR A 154 39.07 3.47 6.58
N LEU A 155 38.40 2.73 7.46
CA LEU A 155 38.96 2.27 8.73
C LEU A 155 40.20 1.39 8.52
N ALA A 156 40.17 0.43 7.59
CA ALA A 156 41.32 -0.42 7.30
C ALA A 156 42.50 0.38 6.75
N ARG A 157 42.26 1.37 5.88
CA ARG A 157 43.29 2.26 5.36
C ARG A 157 43.86 3.15 6.47
N ASP A 158 43.02 3.79 7.27
CA ASP A 158 43.46 4.68 8.34
C ASP A 158 44.21 3.90 9.43
N LEU A 159 43.77 2.67 9.73
CA LEU A 159 44.48 1.77 10.64
C LEU A 159 45.81 1.30 10.04
N HIS A 160 45.84 0.94 8.75
CA HIS A 160 47.07 0.54 8.06
C HIS A 160 48.06 1.69 7.99
N ASP A 161 47.63 2.91 7.67
CA ASP A 161 48.50 4.08 7.60
C ASP A 161 49.02 4.46 8.98
N SER A 162 48.18 4.45 10.02
CA SER A 162 48.61 4.67 11.41
C SER A 162 49.58 3.59 11.89
N LEU A 163 49.27 2.31 11.72
CA LEU A 163 50.13 1.20 12.13
C LEU A 163 51.45 1.20 11.38
N THR A 164 51.41 1.44 10.06
CA THR A 164 52.63 1.51 9.24
C THR A 164 53.47 2.72 9.62
N GLN A 165 52.85 3.87 9.91
CA GLN A 165 53.53 5.06 10.39
C GLN A 165 54.19 4.82 11.75
N ASP A 166 53.49 4.19 12.70
CA ASP A 166 54.04 3.84 14.01
C ASP A 166 55.17 2.83 13.89
N LEU A 167 55.01 1.82 13.02
CA LEU A 167 56.01 0.77 12.80
C LEU A 167 57.25 1.30 12.09
N ILE A 168 57.09 2.22 11.13
CA ILE A 168 58.20 2.96 10.52
C ILE A 168 58.85 3.87 11.55
N GLY A 169 58.07 4.56 12.39
CA GLY A 169 58.58 5.38 13.48
C GLY A 169 59.43 4.58 14.46
N ILE A 170 58.93 3.44 14.92
CA ILE A 170 59.66 2.52 15.80
C ILE A 170 60.90 1.99 15.11
N ASN A 171 60.81 1.53 13.85
CA ASN A 171 61.96 1.01 13.12
C ASN A 171 63.03 2.10 12.86
N MET A 172 62.61 3.34 12.60
CA MET A 172 63.49 4.49 12.43
C MET A 172 64.15 4.90 13.75
N HIS A 173 63.40 4.92 14.86
CA HIS A 173 63.95 5.15 16.20
C HIS A 173 64.92 4.04 16.62
N LEU A 174 64.60 2.78 16.33
CA LEU A 174 65.44 1.62 16.62
C LEU A 174 66.73 1.66 15.79
N SER A 175 66.63 2.02 14.51
CA SER A 175 67.79 2.19 13.63
C SER A 175 68.68 3.36 14.07
N ALA A 176 68.10 4.48 14.49
CA ALA A 176 68.85 5.62 15.03
C ALA A 176 69.56 5.27 16.35
N MET A 177 68.90 4.53 17.25
CA MET A 177 69.53 4.02 18.47
C MET A 177 70.69 3.08 18.14
N LYS A 178 70.55 2.18 17.16
CA LYS A 178 71.61 1.28 16.73
C LYS A 178 72.83 2.02 16.18
N VAL A 179 72.62 3.05 15.36
CA VAL A 179 73.71 3.88 14.80
C VAL A 179 74.41 4.73 15.87
N LEU A 180 73.67 5.25 16.85
CA LEU A 180 74.25 5.98 17.98
C LEU A 180 75.06 5.05 18.91
N LEU A 181 74.63 3.79 19.06
CA LEU A 181 75.32 2.78 19.85
C LEU A 181 76.65 2.34 19.20
N ASP A 182 76.67 2.23 17.86
CA ASP A 182 77.84 1.84 17.07
C ASP A 182 78.93 2.94 16.99
N ASN A 183 78.55 4.20 17.26
CA ASN A 183 79.46 5.35 17.24
C ASN A 183 80.01 5.75 18.63
N GLU A 184 79.78 4.96 19.68
CA GLU A 184 80.24 5.20 21.08
C GLU A 184 79.88 6.58 21.68
N ASP A 185 78.86 7.25 21.13
CA ASP A 185 78.49 8.63 21.48
C ASP A 185 77.45 8.64 22.63
N TYR A 186 77.85 8.11 23.80
CA TYR A 186 76.97 7.79 24.95
C TYR A 186 76.14 8.97 25.50
N GLN A 187 76.57 10.22 25.30
CA GLN A 187 75.83 11.42 25.75
C GLN A 187 74.57 11.70 24.92
N LYS A 188 74.58 11.48 23.60
CA LYS A 188 73.40 11.70 22.74
C LYS A 188 72.38 10.57 22.84
N LEU A 189 72.86 9.37 23.18
CA LEU A 189 72.04 8.18 23.38
C LEU A 189 71.11 8.33 24.59
N ALA A 190 71.63 8.88 25.70
CA ALA A 190 70.85 9.20 26.89
C ALA A 190 69.76 10.26 26.62
N GLN A 191 70.08 11.33 25.86
CA GLN A 191 69.09 12.35 25.48
C GLN A 191 68.00 11.83 24.53
N THR A 192 68.33 10.87 23.66
CA THR A 192 67.38 10.27 22.72
C THR A 192 66.43 9.29 23.44
N LEU A 193 66.91 8.60 24.48
CA LEU A 193 66.10 7.75 25.36
C LEU A 193 65.12 8.57 26.22
N GLU A 194 65.56 9.69 26.78
CA GLU A 194 64.72 10.57 27.62
C GLU A 194 63.60 11.29 26.82
N LYS A 195 63.86 11.62 25.55
CA LYS A 195 62.82 12.13 24.64
C LYS A 195 61.80 11.07 24.20
N ASN A 196 62.17 9.79 24.18
CA ASN A 196 61.29 8.71 23.75
C ASN A 196 60.29 8.31 24.86
N THR A 197 60.73 8.32 26.12
CA THR A 197 59.85 8.02 27.28
C THR A 197 58.77 9.09 27.50
N THR A 198 59.04 10.35 27.14
CA THR A 198 58.05 11.44 27.21
C THR A 198 57.02 11.42 26.08
N PHE A 199 57.31 10.79 24.94
CA PHE A 199 56.37 10.69 23.80
C PHE A 199 55.28 9.64 24.04
N HIS A 200 55.62 8.52 24.70
CA HIS A 200 54.63 7.49 25.08
C HIS A 200 53.63 7.95 26.16
N GLN A 201 53.90 9.05 26.87
CA GLN A 201 52.96 9.64 27.84
C GLN A 201 51.92 10.58 27.24
N ARG A 202 51.98 10.88 25.92
CA ARG A 202 51.02 11.76 25.23
C ARG A 202 50.01 11.02 24.33
N ILE A 203 50.08 9.69 24.25
CA ILE A 203 49.22 8.85 23.39
C ILE A 203 48.13 8.10 24.20
N HIS A 204 48.02 8.36 25.50
CA HIS A 204 46.85 8.03 26.32
C HIS A 204 46.14 9.31 26.77
#